data_AF-A0A2N9GIJ5-F1
#
_entry.id   AF-A0A2N9GIJ5-F1
#
_cell.length_a   1.000
_cell.length_b   1.000
_cell.length_c   1.000
_cell.angle_alpha   90.00
_cell.angle_beta   90.00
_cell.angle_gamma   90.00
#
_symmetry.space_group_name_H-M   'P 1'
#
loop_
_entity.id
_entity.type
_entity.pdbx_description
1 polymer ?
#
loop_
_entity_poly.entity_id
_entity_poly.type
_entity_poly.pdbx_seq_one_letter_code
_entity_poly.pdbx_strand_id
1 'polypeptide(L)'
;MAHPLLSTIAEQLGPSIDSEFSLIANVDEGVRKLESKLPIIQAILNDAEKRQVKEEAVKLWLEKLKDVYNKINNVLNEKKEKEEEKAETSTAKRRKVWSFFNFNFSVPSIFQHRDFAYKIKELNENLDEIIKEREMYGFDLTRAIGEVERPKTTSFVDVSEIRGRDEVRDKLVSILLGKGNEEERTLHPHVISLVGMGSTGKTTLAQLAYNDHEVQAHFDIKMWVCVSDPFDQCRVAKAIIESVEGQSPNMTTLQSLLDGICDKIGGKKFFLVLDDVWTEESTIWEPFRLALRNGAQGSRILVTTRKNRVAEMMRSAPMIDMGVLSNDHIESPS
;
A
#
# COMPACT_ATOMS: atom_id res chain seq x y z
N MET A 1 3.77 -8.37 -8.12
CA MET A 1 3.07 -7.46 -9.07
C MET A 1 1.57 -7.72 -9.13
N ALA A 2 1.08 -8.91 -8.77
CA ALA A 2 -0.34 -9.26 -8.85
C ALA A 2 -1.16 -8.86 -7.61
N HIS A 3 -0.51 -8.58 -6.47
CA HIS A 3 -1.22 -8.24 -5.23
C HIS A 3 -1.92 -6.85 -5.25
N PRO A 4 -1.29 -5.76 -5.78
CA PRO A 4 -1.98 -4.47 -5.94
C PRO A 4 -3.14 -4.55 -6.93
N LEU A 5 -3.01 -5.45 -7.91
CA LEU A 5 -3.96 -5.67 -8.97
C LEU A 5 -5.23 -6.36 -8.46
N LEU A 6 -5.11 -7.36 -7.58
CA LEU A 6 -6.26 -8.01 -6.93
C LEU A 6 -7.02 -7.09 -5.97
N SER A 7 -6.31 -6.21 -5.23
CA SER A 7 -6.98 -5.20 -4.39
C SER A 7 -7.78 -4.20 -5.23
N THR A 8 -7.24 -3.77 -6.38
CA THR A 8 -7.97 -2.87 -7.30
C THR A 8 -9.23 -3.53 -7.86
N ILE A 9 -9.20 -4.84 -8.15
CA ILE A 9 -10.40 -5.57 -8.58
C ILE A 9 -11.42 -5.67 -7.45
N ALA A 10 -11.01 -6.03 -6.23
CA ALA A 10 -11.93 -6.13 -5.09
C ALA A 10 -12.61 -4.78 -4.78
N GLU A 11 -11.86 -3.68 -4.85
CA GLU A 11 -12.36 -2.32 -4.68
C GLU A 11 -13.29 -1.87 -5.81
N GLN A 12 -13.14 -2.40 -7.04
CA GLN A 12 -13.98 -2.06 -8.20
C GLN A 12 -15.23 -2.94 -8.33
N LEU A 13 -15.19 -4.18 -7.80
CA LEU A 13 -16.34 -5.08 -7.77
C LEU A 13 -17.32 -4.71 -6.64
N GLY A 14 -16.83 -4.28 -5.48
CA GLY A 14 -17.66 -3.85 -4.34
C GLY A 14 -18.77 -2.83 -4.68
N PRO A 15 -18.48 -1.70 -5.37
CA PRO A 15 -19.50 -0.73 -5.76
C PRO A 15 -20.35 -1.15 -6.97
N SER A 16 -20.04 -2.27 -7.63
CA SER A 16 -20.81 -2.76 -8.79
C SER A 16 -22.13 -3.45 -8.42
N ILE A 17 -22.40 -3.67 -7.13
CA ILE A 17 -23.62 -4.31 -6.62
C ILE A 17 -24.82 -3.33 -6.59
N ASP A 18 -24.58 -2.02 -6.67
CA ASP A 18 -25.63 -0.99 -6.49
C ASP A 18 -26.16 -0.34 -7.80
N SER A 19 -25.66 -0.68 -9.00
CA SER A 19 -26.14 -0.10 -10.28
C SER A 19 -26.74 -1.12 -11.25
N GLU A 20 -27.90 -0.77 -11.85
CA GLU A 20 -28.67 -1.33 -13.02
C GLU A 20 -28.72 -2.85 -13.32
N PHE A 21 -27.86 -3.70 -12.75
CA PHE A 21 -27.71 -5.14 -13.01
C PHE A 21 -28.30 -6.04 -11.91
N SER A 22 -28.73 -5.48 -10.77
CA SER A 22 -29.50 -6.21 -9.74
C SER A 22 -30.80 -6.83 -10.28
N LEU A 23 -31.24 -6.40 -11.47
CA LEU A 23 -32.38 -6.94 -12.19
C LEU A 23 -32.11 -8.33 -12.81
N ILE A 24 -30.86 -8.81 -12.83
CA ILE A 24 -30.49 -10.13 -13.38
C ILE A 24 -29.78 -10.95 -12.32
N ALA A 25 -30.57 -11.75 -11.61
CA ALA A 25 -30.12 -12.60 -10.50
C ALA A 25 -28.87 -13.44 -10.81
N ASN A 26 -28.66 -13.85 -12.08
CA ASN A 26 -27.51 -14.66 -12.48
C ASN A 26 -26.18 -13.88 -12.56
N VAL A 27 -26.21 -12.56 -12.78
CA VAL A 27 -24.99 -11.72 -12.85
C VAL A 27 -24.50 -11.39 -11.44
N ASP A 28 -25.42 -10.95 -10.57
CA ASP A 28 -25.11 -10.63 -9.17
C ASP A 28 -24.56 -11.85 -8.42
N GLU A 29 -25.18 -13.02 -8.59
CA GLU A 29 -24.66 -14.28 -8.05
C GLU A 29 -23.27 -14.65 -8.62
N GLY A 30 -23.03 -14.36 -9.89
CA GLY A 30 -21.74 -14.57 -10.54
C GLY A 30 -20.64 -13.65 -9.99
N VAL A 31 -20.96 -12.38 -9.73
CA VAL A 31 -20.03 -11.40 -9.14
C VAL A 31 -19.71 -11.79 -7.69
N ARG A 32 -20.71 -12.15 -6.88
CA ARG A 32 -20.49 -12.61 -5.50
C ARG A 32 -19.61 -13.86 -5.42
N LYS A 33 -19.77 -14.80 -6.36
CA LYS A 33 -18.87 -15.95 -6.49
C LYS A 33 -17.44 -15.54 -6.84
N LEU A 34 -17.26 -14.57 -7.74
CA LEU A 34 -15.95 -14.03 -8.09
C LEU A 34 -15.26 -13.41 -6.86
N GLU A 35 -15.98 -12.56 -6.12
CA GLU A 35 -15.49 -11.93 -4.90
C GLU A 35 -15.08 -12.96 -3.84
N SER A 36 -15.88 -14.00 -3.61
CA SER A 36 -15.55 -15.05 -2.64
C SER A 36 -14.26 -15.83 -2.94
N LYS A 37 -13.83 -15.85 -4.21
CA LYS A 37 -12.63 -16.57 -4.68
C LYS A 37 -11.36 -15.73 -4.55
N LEU A 38 -11.46 -14.40 -4.52
CA LEU A 38 -10.31 -13.50 -4.46
C LEU A 38 -9.45 -13.72 -3.20
N PRO A 39 -10.00 -13.89 -1.98
CA PRO A 39 -9.18 -14.15 -0.79
C PRO A 39 -8.37 -15.45 -0.90
N ILE A 40 -8.93 -16.49 -1.53
CA ILE A 40 -8.26 -17.79 -1.72
C ILE A 40 -7.06 -17.62 -2.65
N ILE A 41 -7.23 -16.90 -3.76
CA ILE A 41 -6.17 -16.61 -4.73
C ILE A 41 -5.10 -15.70 -4.10
N GLN A 42 -5.52 -14.71 -3.32
CA GLN A 42 -4.61 -13.80 -2.63
C GLN A 42 -3.72 -14.52 -1.62
N ALA A 43 -4.28 -15.52 -0.92
CA ALA A 43 -3.53 -16.34 0.03
C ALA A 43 -2.40 -17.17 -0.63
N ILE A 44 -2.62 -17.68 -1.85
CA ILE A 44 -1.64 -18.51 -2.57
C ILE A 44 -0.67 -17.68 -3.44
N LEU A 45 -1.05 -16.45 -3.78
CA LEU A 45 -0.29 -15.60 -4.71
C LEU A 45 1.12 -15.28 -4.21
N ASN A 46 1.28 -15.02 -2.91
CA ASN A 46 2.58 -14.67 -2.34
C ASN A 46 3.57 -15.85 -2.35
N ASP A 47 3.08 -17.07 -2.12
CA ASP A 47 3.89 -18.29 -2.23
C ASP A 47 4.29 -18.53 -3.70
N ALA A 48 3.32 -18.39 -4.61
CA ALA A 48 3.54 -18.55 -6.04
C ALA A 48 4.57 -17.53 -6.58
N GLU A 49 4.47 -16.24 -6.22
CA GLU A 49 5.41 -15.20 -6.67
C GLU A 49 6.86 -15.47 -6.20
N LYS A 50 7.05 -16.13 -5.04
CA LYS A 50 8.38 -16.53 -4.55
C LYS A 50 8.91 -17.77 -5.27
N ARG A 51 8.05 -18.75 -5.54
CA ARG A 51 8.42 -20.03 -6.15
C ARG A 51 8.64 -19.94 -7.66
N GLN A 52 8.03 -18.98 -8.35
CA GLN A 52 8.14 -18.82 -9.82
C GLN A 52 9.58 -18.68 -10.35
N VAL A 53 10.51 -18.21 -9.52
CA VAL A 53 11.93 -18.03 -9.90
C VAL A 53 12.65 -19.38 -10.02
N LYS A 54 12.17 -20.39 -9.28
CA LYS A 54 12.79 -21.72 -9.18
C LYS A 54 11.97 -22.82 -9.82
N GLU A 55 10.66 -22.62 -9.95
CA GLU A 55 9.70 -23.62 -10.41
C GLU A 55 8.95 -23.11 -11.64
N GLU A 56 9.34 -23.57 -12.84
CA GLU A 56 8.69 -23.15 -14.11
C GLU A 56 7.20 -23.52 -14.14
N ALA A 57 6.81 -24.62 -13.50
CA ALA A 57 5.43 -25.04 -13.36
C ALA A 57 4.58 -24.00 -12.59
N VAL A 58 5.15 -23.39 -11.54
CA VAL A 58 4.51 -22.31 -10.77
C VAL A 58 4.44 -21.01 -11.57
N LYS A 59 5.46 -20.73 -12.39
CA LYS A 59 5.45 -19.58 -13.29
C LYS A 59 4.34 -19.68 -14.34
N LEU A 60 4.15 -20.84 -14.97
CA LEU A 60 3.04 -21.09 -15.90
C LEU A 60 1.67 -20.94 -15.22
N TRP A 61 1.54 -21.42 -13.98
CA TRP A 61 0.32 -21.23 -13.20
C TRP A 61 0.02 -19.74 -12.92
N LEU A 62 1.05 -18.94 -12.59
CA LEU A 62 0.90 -17.49 -12.43
C LEU A 62 0.55 -16.76 -13.73
N GLU A 63 1.07 -17.21 -14.87
CA GLU A 63 0.72 -16.65 -16.18
C GLU A 63 -0.77 -16.87 -16.49
N LYS A 64 -1.29 -18.09 -16.26
CA LYS A 64 -2.74 -18.35 -16.38
C LYS A 64 -3.57 -17.43 -15.48
N LEU A 65 -3.14 -17.21 -14.25
CA LEU A 65 -3.83 -16.30 -13.33
C LEU A 65 -3.80 -14.85 -13.83
N LYS A 66 -2.68 -14.39 -14.41
CA LYS A 66 -2.58 -13.05 -15.03
C LYS A 66 -3.51 -12.92 -16.23
N ASP A 67 -3.68 -13.97 -17.03
CA ASP A 67 -4.61 -13.95 -18.16
C ASP A 67 -6.06 -13.79 -17.70
N VAL A 68 -6.48 -14.52 -16.67
CA VAL A 68 -7.81 -14.37 -16.08
C VAL A 68 -7.98 -12.97 -15.48
N TYR A 69 -6.95 -12.45 -14.82
CA TYR A 69 -6.94 -11.08 -14.32
C TYR A 69 -7.16 -10.03 -15.41
N ASN A 70 -6.41 -10.14 -16.52
CA ASN A 70 -6.53 -9.23 -17.66
C ASN A 70 -7.94 -9.29 -18.26
N LYS A 71 -8.54 -10.48 -18.34
CA LYS A 71 -9.94 -10.65 -18.75
C LYS A 71 -10.91 -9.92 -17.80
N ILE A 72 -10.71 -10.00 -16.48
CA ILE A 72 -11.57 -9.27 -15.51
C ILE A 72 -11.46 -7.77 -15.72
N ASN A 73 -10.24 -7.23 -15.87
CA ASN A 73 -10.04 -5.80 -16.12
C ASN A 73 -10.69 -5.33 -17.42
N ASN A 74 -10.60 -6.11 -18.49
CA ASN A 74 -11.26 -5.78 -19.75
C ASN A 74 -12.78 -5.69 -19.57
N VAL A 75 -13.39 -6.64 -18.85
CA VAL A 75 -14.82 -6.63 -18.54
C VAL A 75 -15.23 -5.42 -17.68
N LEU A 76 -14.39 -5.02 -16.73
CA LEU A 76 -14.62 -3.85 -15.89
C LEU A 76 -14.45 -2.52 -16.64
N ASN A 77 -13.49 -2.44 -17.55
CA ASN A 77 -13.28 -1.24 -18.38
C ASN A 77 -14.39 -1.07 -19.42
N GLU A 78 -14.83 -2.16 -20.06
CA GLU A 78 -16.01 -2.17 -20.95
C GLU A 78 -17.28 -1.67 -20.25
N LYS A 79 -17.40 -1.87 -18.93
CA LYS A 79 -18.51 -1.33 -18.12
C LYS A 79 -18.42 0.18 -17.98
N LYS A 80 -17.24 0.71 -17.62
CA LYS A 80 -17.02 2.15 -17.40
C LYS A 80 -17.28 2.96 -18.67
N GLU A 81 -16.75 2.49 -19.80
CA GLU A 81 -16.94 3.14 -21.10
C GLU A 81 -18.44 3.23 -21.49
N LYS A 82 -19.22 2.19 -21.18
CA LYS A 82 -20.67 2.16 -21.46
C LYS A 82 -21.51 3.00 -20.49
N GLU A 83 -21.06 3.16 -19.24
CA GLU A 83 -21.72 4.05 -18.27
C GLU A 83 -21.47 5.53 -18.63
N GLU A 84 -20.28 5.86 -19.13
CA GLU A 84 -19.93 7.20 -19.64
C GLU A 84 -20.71 7.56 -20.92
N GLU A 85 -20.83 6.63 -21.88
CA GLU A 85 -21.60 6.83 -23.13
C GLU A 85 -23.13 7.05 -22.87
N LYS A 86 -23.67 6.39 -21.84
CA LYS A 86 -25.07 6.59 -21.38
C LYS A 86 -25.27 7.95 -20.70
N ALA A 87 -24.27 8.46 -19.98
CA ALA A 87 -24.35 9.75 -19.32
C ALA A 87 -24.40 10.90 -20.35
N GLU A 88 -23.60 10.81 -21.41
CA GLU A 88 -23.56 11.81 -22.50
C GLU A 88 -24.85 11.86 -23.33
N THR A 89 -25.46 10.71 -23.61
CA THR A 89 -26.70 10.63 -24.40
C THR A 89 -27.96 11.12 -23.66
N SER A 90 -27.93 11.20 -22.33
CA SER A 90 -29.08 11.59 -21.49
C SER A 90 -29.35 13.10 -21.41
N THR A 91 -28.40 13.95 -21.81
CA THR A 91 -28.54 15.42 -21.73
C THR A 91 -29.19 16.06 -22.98
N ALA A 92 -29.31 15.32 -24.09
CA ALA A 92 -29.88 15.83 -25.34
C ALA A 92 -31.18 15.11 -25.73
N LYS A 93 -32.34 15.66 -25.32
CA LYS A 93 -33.63 15.75 -26.05
C LYS A 93 -34.86 15.57 -25.14
N ARG A 94 -35.41 16.70 -24.68
CA ARG A 94 -36.85 16.86 -24.36
C ARG A 94 -37.50 17.78 -25.41
N ARG A 95 -38.22 17.23 -26.40
CA ARG A 95 -39.53 17.71 -26.91
C ARG A 95 -40.08 16.87 -28.10
N LYS A 96 -41.41 16.70 -28.08
CA LYS A 96 -42.39 15.92 -28.89
C LYS A 96 -42.27 16.10 -30.43
N VAL A 97 -42.75 15.22 -31.34
CA VAL A 97 -44.12 14.69 -31.60
C VAL A 97 -44.10 13.39 -32.49
N TRP A 98 -45.13 12.53 -32.32
CA TRP A 98 -45.63 11.36 -33.10
C TRP A 98 -45.62 11.46 -34.66
N SER A 99 -45.63 10.44 -35.55
CA SER A 99 -45.91 8.98 -35.53
C SER A 99 -45.61 8.33 -36.93
N PHE A 100 -45.60 6.98 -36.97
CA PHE A 100 -45.87 6.02 -38.09
C PHE A 100 -44.69 5.44 -38.92
N PHE A 101 -44.12 4.30 -38.49
CA PHE A 101 -44.34 2.93 -39.06
C PHE A 101 -43.51 1.90 -38.24
N ASN A 102 -44.16 0.81 -37.83
CA ASN A 102 -43.61 -0.27 -37.00
C ASN A 102 -42.77 -1.28 -37.81
N PHE A 103 -41.59 -1.64 -37.32
CA PHE A 103 -41.09 -3.03 -37.29
C PHE A 103 -40.21 -3.23 -36.05
N ASN A 104 -40.54 -4.29 -35.28
CA ASN A 104 -39.85 -4.82 -34.08
C ASN A 104 -38.34 -5.06 -34.33
N PHE A 105 -37.40 -5.04 -33.40
CA PHE A 105 -37.39 -5.28 -31.94
C PHE A 105 -36.46 -4.25 -31.26
N SER A 106 -36.88 -3.68 -30.14
CA SER A 106 -35.96 -3.12 -29.16
C SER A 106 -35.13 -4.25 -28.55
N VAL A 107 -33.87 -4.42 -28.99
CA VAL A 107 -32.86 -4.99 -28.10
C VAL A 107 -31.55 -4.21 -28.19
N PRO A 108 -31.35 -3.25 -27.27
CA PRO A 108 -30.00 -2.92 -26.85
C PRO A 108 -29.66 -3.36 -25.42
N SER A 109 -30.62 -3.77 -24.56
CA SER A 109 -30.29 -4.13 -23.17
C SER A 109 -30.05 -5.63 -22.95
N ILE A 110 -30.95 -6.50 -23.40
CA ILE A 110 -30.92 -7.94 -23.03
C ILE A 110 -29.70 -8.68 -23.60
N PHE A 111 -29.28 -8.38 -24.84
CA PHE A 111 -28.09 -9.00 -25.43
C PHE A 111 -26.80 -8.58 -24.71
N GLN A 112 -26.69 -7.30 -24.33
CA GLN A 112 -25.55 -6.79 -23.58
C GLN A 112 -25.47 -7.39 -22.17
N HIS A 113 -26.63 -7.56 -21.53
CA HIS A 113 -26.71 -8.21 -20.23
C HIS A 113 -26.39 -9.72 -20.29
N ARG A 114 -26.78 -10.42 -21.36
CA ARG A 114 -26.44 -11.84 -21.57
C ARG A 114 -24.95 -12.03 -21.88
N ASP A 115 -24.36 -11.16 -22.68
CA ASP A 115 -22.92 -11.15 -22.96
C ASP A 115 -22.10 -10.97 -21.68
N PHE A 116 -22.50 -10.00 -20.84
CA PHE A 116 -21.86 -9.76 -19.55
C PHE A 116 -22.04 -10.94 -18.58
N ALA A 117 -23.24 -11.53 -18.50
CA ALA A 117 -23.49 -12.72 -17.68
C ALA A 117 -22.65 -13.92 -18.13
N TYR A 118 -22.45 -14.09 -19.45
CA TYR A 118 -21.61 -15.13 -20.02
C TYR A 118 -20.14 -14.91 -19.66
N LYS A 119 -19.63 -13.68 -19.80
CA LYS A 119 -18.26 -13.30 -19.41
C LYS A 119 -17.99 -13.54 -17.92
N ILE A 120 -18.91 -13.14 -17.03
CA ILE A 120 -18.79 -13.40 -15.58
C ILE A 120 -18.82 -14.90 -15.26
N LYS A 121 -19.62 -15.68 -16.01
CA LYS A 121 -19.66 -17.14 -15.86
C LYS A 121 -18.33 -17.77 -16.30
N GLU A 122 -17.79 -17.39 -17.45
CA GLU A 122 -16.50 -17.87 -17.96
C GLU A 122 -15.37 -17.53 -16.98
N LEU A 123 -15.35 -16.32 -16.42
CA LEU A 123 -14.38 -15.91 -15.40
C LEU A 123 -14.45 -16.77 -14.15
N ASN A 124 -15.67 -17.10 -13.69
CA ASN A 124 -15.85 -17.98 -12.55
C ASN A 124 -15.34 -19.40 -12.81
N GLU A 125 -15.62 -19.96 -13.99
CA GLU A 125 -15.15 -21.28 -14.41
C GLU A 125 -13.62 -21.33 -14.50
N ASN A 126 -12.99 -20.30 -15.09
CA ASN A 126 -11.53 -20.18 -15.17
C ASN A 126 -10.88 -20.07 -13.78
N LEU A 127 -11.47 -19.29 -12.86
CA LEU A 127 -10.97 -19.21 -11.48
C LEU A 127 -11.17 -20.51 -10.70
N ASP A 128 -12.27 -21.25 -10.94
CA ASP A 128 -12.48 -22.56 -10.33
C ASP A 128 -11.42 -23.57 -10.78
N GLU A 129 -11.01 -23.51 -12.04
CA GLU A 129 -9.92 -24.34 -12.57
C GLU A 129 -8.57 -23.97 -11.92
N ILE A 130 -8.25 -22.67 -11.84
CA ILE A 130 -7.03 -22.19 -11.17
C ILE A 130 -6.99 -22.61 -9.70
N ILE A 131 -8.12 -22.50 -8.99
CA ILE A 131 -8.22 -22.90 -7.57
C ILE A 131 -8.10 -24.41 -7.42
N LYS A 132 -8.65 -25.23 -8.32
CA LYS A 132 -8.49 -26.69 -8.28
C LYS A 132 -7.05 -27.12 -8.58
N GLU A 133 -6.42 -26.47 -9.54
CA GLU A 133 -5.02 -26.71 -9.90
C GLU A 133 -4.07 -26.47 -8.71
N ARG A 134 -4.48 -25.71 -7.69
CA ARG A 134 -3.64 -25.41 -6.52
C ARG A 134 -3.07 -26.64 -5.83
N GLU A 135 -3.84 -27.73 -5.78
CA GLU A 135 -3.46 -28.98 -5.12
C GLU A 135 -2.35 -29.69 -5.90
N MET A 136 -2.36 -29.57 -7.23
CA MET A 136 -1.34 -30.14 -8.11
C MET A 136 0.02 -29.44 -7.95
N TYR A 137 0.01 -28.15 -7.66
CA TYR A 137 1.22 -27.34 -7.43
C TYR A 137 1.63 -27.28 -5.94
N GLY A 138 0.93 -28.00 -5.07
CA GLY A 138 1.23 -28.08 -3.63
C GLY A 138 1.00 -26.76 -2.88
N PHE A 139 0.10 -25.89 -3.37
CA PHE A 139 -0.33 -24.70 -2.64
C PHE A 139 -1.28 -25.12 -1.51
N ASP A 140 -0.72 -25.39 -0.34
CA ASP A 140 -1.48 -25.82 0.84
C ASP A 140 -1.99 -24.60 1.62
N LEU A 141 -3.31 -24.45 1.72
CA LEU A 141 -3.96 -23.41 2.53
C LEU A 141 -3.84 -23.68 4.05
N THR A 142 -3.48 -24.91 4.45
CA THR A 142 -3.37 -25.32 5.85
C THR A 142 -1.95 -25.22 6.41
N ARG A 143 -0.94 -25.04 5.53
CA ARG A 143 0.32 -24.47 5.96
C ARG A 143 0.01 -23.07 6.45
N ALA A 144 -0.02 -22.89 7.77
CA ALA A 144 -0.05 -21.59 8.42
C ALA A 144 0.80 -20.67 7.56
N ILE A 145 0.16 -19.68 6.93
CA ILE A 145 0.82 -18.68 6.10
C ILE A 145 1.98 -18.22 6.95
N GLY A 146 3.19 -18.69 6.66
CA GLY A 146 4.38 -18.21 7.34
C GLY A 146 4.32 -16.72 7.06
N GLU A 147 4.09 -15.91 8.11
CA GLU A 147 3.94 -14.47 7.99
C GLU A 147 4.97 -14.02 6.97
N VAL A 148 4.48 -13.52 5.82
CA VAL A 148 5.37 -13.13 4.74
C VAL A 148 6.06 -11.87 5.23
N GLU A 149 7.17 -12.05 5.95
CA GLU A 149 7.96 -10.94 6.44
C GLU A 149 8.39 -10.13 5.22
N ARG A 150 7.97 -8.86 5.19
CA ARG A 150 8.47 -7.93 4.17
C ARG A 150 9.99 -7.81 4.27
N PRO A 151 10.68 -7.58 3.14
CA PRO A 151 12.11 -7.32 3.15
C PRO A 151 12.43 -6.19 4.13
N LYS A 152 13.32 -6.49 5.09
CA LYS A 152 13.79 -5.49 6.06
C LYS A 152 14.70 -4.51 5.36
N THR A 153 14.53 -3.22 5.63
CA THR A 153 15.40 -2.16 5.14
C THR A 153 16.43 -1.76 6.20
N THR A 154 17.56 -1.24 5.76
CA THR A 154 18.66 -0.77 6.63
C THR A 154 18.89 0.72 6.41
N SER A 155 19.60 1.37 7.32
CA SER A 155 20.01 2.78 7.16
C SER A 155 21.12 3.00 6.12
N PHE A 156 21.79 1.95 5.63
CA PHE A 156 22.88 2.07 4.66
C PHE A 156 22.40 2.46 3.26
N VAL A 157 23.11 3.39 2.63
CA VAL A 157 22.86 3.86 1.27
C VAL A 157 24.17 4.31 0.62
N ASP A 158 24.35 4.01 -0.67
CA ASP A 158 25.41 4.63 -1.48
C ASP A 158 24.89 5.95 -2.03
N VAL A 159 25.42 7.05 -1.50
CA VAL A 159 25.00 8.40 -1.88
C VAL A 159 25.41 8.74 -3.32
N SER A 160 26.47 8.10 -3.84
CA SER A 160 27.04 8.44 -5.16
C SER A 160 26.16 8.06 -6.35
N GLU A 161 25.25 7.11 -6.16
CA GLU A 161 24.35 6.62 -7.22
C GLU A 161 23.02 7.40 -7.29
N ILE A 162 22.74 8.28 -6.34
CA ILE A 162 21.43 8.95 -6.22
C ILE A 162 21.46 10.31 -6.92
N ARG A 163 20.61 10.49 -7.93
CA ARG A 163 20.46 11.75 -8.69
C ARG A 163 19.04 12.31 -8.58
N GLY A 164 18.91 13.63 -8.68
CA GLY A 164 17.60 14.31 -8.84
C GLY A 164 16.72 14.39 -7.60
N ARG A 165 17.29 14.19 -6.40
CA ARG A 165 16.57 14.27 -5.11
C ARG A 165 17.11 15.34 -4.16
N ASP A 166 18.02 16.18 -4.63
CA ASP A 166 18.72 17.17 -3.81
C ASP A 166 17.76 18.18 -3.17
N GLU A 167 16.84 18.77 -3.94
CA GLU A 167 15.90 19.77 -3.42
C GLU A 167 14.97 19.20 -2.34
N VAL A 168 14.45 17.99 -2.56
CA VAL A 168 13.56 17.32 -1.60
C VAL A 168 14.33 16.90 -0.35
N ARG A 169 15.58 16.45 -0.52
CA ARG A 169 16.51 16.14 0.59
C ARG A 169 16.78 17.39 1.42
N ASP A 170 17.17 18.49 0.79
CA ASP A 170 17.55 19.72 1.48
C ASP A 170 16.35 20.32 2.24
N LYS A 171 15.15 20.21 1.65
CA LYS A 171 13.90 20.54 2.36
C LYS A 171 13.68 19.67 3.59
N LEU A 172 13.85 18.35 3.46
CA LEU A 172 13.70 17.42 4.59
C LEU A 172 14.73 17.70 5.69
N VAL A 173 16.00 17.91 5.33
CA VAL A 173 17.07 18.26 6.28
C VAL A 173 16.77 19.57 6.99
N SER A 174 16.30 20.58 6.27
CA SER A 174 15.88 21.86 6.85
C SER A 174 14.80 21.70 7.93
N ILE A 175 13.78 20.87 7.67
CA ILE A 175 12.70 20.55 8.62
C ILE A 175 13.26 19.79 9.84
N LEU A 176 14.11 18.78 9.60
CA LEU A 176 14.74 17.99 10.67
C LEU A 176 15.57 18.86 11.62
N LEU A 177 16.28 19.85 11.08
CA LEU A 177 17.09 20.81 11.86
C LEU A 177 16.26 21.92 12.51
N GLY A 178 14.94 21.95 12.31
CA GLY A 178 14.04 22.94 12.89
C GLY A 178 14.21 24.35 12.33
N LYS A 179 14.68 24.48 11.08
CA LYS A 179 14.84 25.75 10.35
C LYS A 179 13.51 26.28 9.76
N GLY A 180 12.34 25.79 10.24
CA GLY A 180 10.98 26.09 9.78
C GLY A 180 10.13 26.97 10.71
N ASN A 181 8.80 26.92 10.53
CA ASN A 181 7.83 27.81 11.20
C ASN A 181 7.73 27.55 12.72
N GLU A 182 7.46 28.60 13.50
CA GLU A 182 7.37 28.53 14.97
C GLU A 182 6.30 27.55 15.50
N GLU A 183 5.23 27.32 14.74
CA GLU A 183 4.17 26.35 15.09
C GLU A 183 4.69 24.90 15.16
N GLU A 184 5.69 24.54 14.34
CA GLU A 184 6.33 23.21 14.35
C GLU A 184 7.11 22.94 15.65
N ARG A 185 7.42 24.00 16.41
CA ARG A 185 8.11 23.89 17.71
C ARG A 185 7.16 23.54 18.86
N THR A 186 5.84 23.52 18.64
CA THR A 186 4.86 23.23 19.69
C THR A 186 4.52 21.74 19.82
N LEU A 187 4.72 20.97 18.74
CA LEU A 187 4.47 19.53 18.72
C LEU A 187 5.72 18.75 19.14
N HIS A 188 5.58 17.90 20.16
CA HIS A 188 6.65 17.07 20.70
C HIS A 188 6.22 15.61 20.90
N PRO A 189 6.99 14.63 20.37
CA PRO A 189 7.98 14.79 19.31
C PRO A 189 7.30 15.22 17.99
N HIS A 190 8.05 15.92 17.12
CA HIS A 190 7.51 16.37 15.84
C HIS A 190 7.61 15.24 14.80
N VAL A 191 6.49 14.88 14.20
CA VAL A 191 6.36 13.74 13.27
C VAL A 191 6.28 14.25 11.83
N ILE A 192 7.13 13.70 10.97
CA ILE A 192 7.26 13.99 9.54
C ILE A 192 6.97 12.71 8.77
N SER A 193 6.11 12.78 7.76
CA SER A 193 5.78 11.63 6.91
C SER A 193 6.24 11.84 5.47
N LEU A 194 7.00 10.88 4.94
CA LEU A 194 7.23 10.72 3.51
C LEU A 194 6.17 9.78 2.95
N VAL A 195 5.32 10.28 2.06
CA VAL A 195 4.23 9.49 1.48
C VAL A 195 4.39 9.40 -0.03
N GLY A 196 4.04 8.25 -0.61
CA GLY A 196 4.09 8.04 -2.04
C GLY A 196 4.01 6.56 -2.41
N MET A 197 3.81 6.26 -3.69
CA MET A 197 3.67 4.88 -4.19
C MET A 197 4.93 4.01 -3.96
N GLY A 198 4.83 2.72 -4.27
CA GLY A 198 6.02 1.86 -4.33
C GLY A 198 7.08 2.44 -5.27
N SER A 199 8.35 2.12 -5.06
CA SER A 199 9.49 2.56 -5.89
C SER A 199 9.77 4.06 -5.99
N THR A 200 9.06 4.93 -5.28
CA THR A 200 9.32 6.39 -5.33
C THR A 200 10.60 6.84 -4.58
N GLY A 201 11.33 5.92 -3.96
CA GLY A 201 12.58 6.26 -3.25
C GLY A 201 12.40 6.92 -1.88
N LYS A 202 11.27 6.70 -1.18
CA LYS A 202 11.02 7.18 0.19
C LYS A 202 12.12 6.72 1.16
N THR A 203 12.37 5.42 1.21
CA THR A 203 13.42 4.81 2.04
C THR A 203 14.78 5.41 1.69
N THR A 204 15.09 5.57 0.40
CA THR A 204 16.32 6.22 -0.06
C THR A 204 16.45 7.65 0.44
N LEU A 205 15.40 8.46 0.35
CA LEU A 205 15.42 9.82 0.86
C LEU A 205 15.58 9.87 2.40
N ALA A 206 14.90 8.97 3.11
CA ALA A 206 15.06 8.83 4.55
C ALA A 206 16.49 8.42 4.92
N GLN A 207 17.12 7.51 4.17
CA GLN A 207 18.52 7.12 4.37
C GLN A 207 19.48 8.30 4.12
N LEU A 208 19.25 9.08 3.05
CA LEU A 208 20.05 10.27 2.77
C LEU A 208 19.97 11.29 3.91
N ALA A 209 18.76 11.61 4.36
CA ALA A 209 18.58 12.55 5.47
C ALA A 209 19.10 12.00 6.80
N TYR A 210 18.96 10.69 7.05
CA TYR A 210 19.51 10.07 8.23
C TYR A 210 21.03 10.15 8.25
N ASN A 211 21.70 9.94 7.12
CA ASN A 211 23.15 9.95 7.04
C ASN A 211 23.75 11.35 6.82
N ASP A 212 22.94 12.39 6.64
CA ASP A 212 23.39 13.77 6.52
C ASP A 212 24.21 14.23 7.75
N HIS A 213 25.33 14.92 7.52
CA HIS A 213 26.25 15.31 8.59
C HIS A 213 25.65 16.35 9.56
N GLU A 214 24.85 17.31 9.06
CA GLU A 214 24.19 18.28 9.94
C GLU A 214 23.13 17.58 10.80
N VAL A 215 22.36 16.66 10.21
CA VAL A 215 21.39 15.85 10.95
C VAL A 215 22.09 14.98 12.00
N GLN A 216 23.20 14.33 11.65
CA GLN A 216 23.97 13.53 12.61
C GLN A 216 24.46 14.35 13.80
N ALA A 217 24.94 15.57 13.57
CA ALA A 217 25.42 16.45 14.64
C ALA A 217 24.29 17.06 15.49
N HIS A 218 23.04 17.05 15.00
CA HIS A 218 21.92 17.74 15.66
C HIS A 218 21.24 16.92 16.78
N PHE A 219 21.30 15.59 16.72
CA PHE A 219 20.57 14.68 17.61
C PHE A 219 21.53 13.86 18.48
N ASP A 220 21.21 13.73 19.76
CA ASP A 220 21.99 12.93 20.72
C ASP A 220 21.86 11.42 20.44
N ILE A 221 20.67 11.01 19.99
CA ILE A 221 20.36 9.62 19.67
C ILE A 221 19.72 9.56 18.28
N LYS A 222 20.16 8.59 17.48
CA LYS A 222 19.54 8.26 16.21
C LYS A 222 19.12 6.81 16.17
N MET A 223 17.90 6.55 15.68
CA MET A 223 17.33 5.22 15.60
C MET A 223 16.74 4.97 14.23
N TRP A 224 16.96 3.77 13.68
CA TRP A 224 16.34 3.34 12.42
C TRP A 224 15.63 2.02 12.63
N VAL A 225 14.32 2.00 12.40
CA VAL A 225 13.49 0.81 12.57
C VAL A 225 12.66 0.60 11.32
N CYS A 226 12.89 -0.53 10.65
CA CYS A 226 11.96 -1.04 9.64
C CYS A 226 10.78 -1.70 10.35
N VAL A 227 9.57 -1.21 10.09
CA VAL A 227 8.35 -1.68 10.74
C VAL A 227 7.83 -2.89 9.96
N SER A 228 7.70 -4.03 10.65
CA SER A 228 7.20 -5.25 10.04
C SER A 228 5.71 -5.15 9.67
N ASP A 229 5.29 -5.97 8.72
CA ASP A 229 3.89 -6.28 8.43
C ASP A 229 3.70 -7.80 8.58
N PRO A 230 2.87 -8.28 9.53
CA PRO A 230 2.00 -7.49 10.40
C PRO A 230 2.76 -6.65 11.44
N PHE A 231 2.09 -5.60 11.92
CA PHE A 231 2.64 -4.71 12.95
C PHE A 231 2.61 -5.41 14.31
N ASP A 232 3.80 -5.63 14.90
CA ASP A 232 3.98 -6.19 16.24
C ASP A 232 4.62 -5.14 17.16
N GLN A 233 3.87 -4.71 18.19
CA GLN A 233 4.32 -3.69 19.14
C GLN A 233 5.59 -4.12 19.89
N CYS A 234 5.69 -5.37 20.32
CA CYS A 234 6.86 -5.85 21.05
C CYS A 234 8.09 -5.87 20.14
N ARG A 235 7.94 -6.33 18.90
CA ARG A 235 9.03 -6.36 17.91
C ARG A 235 9.53 -4.97 17.56
N VAL A 236 8.62 -4.02 17.32
CA VAL A 236 9.00 -2.62 17.06
C VAL A 236 9.69 -2.00 18.26
N ALA A 237 9.16 -2.20 19.48
CA ALA A 237 9.77 -1.65 20.68
C ALA A 237 11.17 -2.22 20.95
N LYS A 238 11.37 -3.53 20.72
CA LYS A 238 12.68 -4.18 20.78
C LYS A 238 13.66 -3.58 19.78
N ALA A 239 13.24 -3.38 18.52
CA ALA A 239 14.07 -2.79 17.49
C ALA A 239 14.47 -1.34 17.81
N ILE A 240 13.59 -0.56 18.42
CA ILE A 240 13.92 0.80 18.91
C ILE A 240 15.03 0.73 19.96
N ILE A 241 14.88 -0.12 20.98
CA ILE A 241 15.88 -0.27 22.06
C ILE A 241 17.21 -0.78 21.50
N GLU A 242 17.16 -1.80 20.64
CA GLU A 242 18.34 -2.39 20.00
C GLU A 242 19.07 -1.36 19.13
N SER A 243 18.35 -0.46 18.46
CA SER A 243 18.97 0.62 17.68
C SER A 243 19.74 1.62 18.55
N VAL A 244 19.49 1.68 19.87
CA VAL A 244 20.23 2.54 20.81
C VAL A 244 21.36 1.77 21.49
N GLU A 245 21.13 0.52 21.89
CA GLU A 245 22.08 -0.28 22.67
C GLU A 245 23.01 -1.15 21.82
N GLY A 246 22.66 -1.43 20.57
CA GLY A 246 23.33 -2.39 19.71
C GLY A 246 23.10 -3.86 20.11
N GLN A 247 22.22 -4.12 21.07
CA GLN A 247 21.87 -5.47 21.54
C GLN A 247 20.36 -5.58 21.74
N SER A 248 19.79 -6.74 21.40
CA SER A 248 18.38 -7.02 21.64
C SER A 248 18.10 -7.09 23.16
N PRO A 249 17.05 -6.42 23.66
CA PRO A 249 16.69 -6.49 25.07
C PRO A 249 16.12 -7.87 25.43
N ASN A 250 16.37 -8.31 26.67
CA ASN A 250 15.82 -9.56 27.22
C ASN A 250 14.34 -9.43 27.65
N MET A 251 13.79 -8.21 27.62
CA MET A 251 12.42 -7.91 28.01
C MET A 251 11.43 -8.47 26.97
N THR A 252 10.30 -8.99 27.45
CA THR A 252 9.29 -9.64 26.59
C THR A 252 7.93 -8.97 26.63
N THR A 253 7.61 -8.23 27.70
CA THR A 253 6.33 -7.54 27.84
C THR A 253 6.40 -6.15 27.20
N LEU A 254 5.30 -5.72 26.58
CA LEU A 254 5.22 -4.41 25.96
C LEU A 254 5.49 -3.28 26.95
N GLN A 255 4.94 -3.37 28.17
CA GLN A 255 5.14 -2.35 29.20
C GLN A 255 6.62 -2.14 29.52
N SER A 256 7.37 -3.21 29.82
CA SER A 256 8.79 -3.09 30.15
C SER A 256 9.63 -2.61 28.97
N LEU A 257 9.23 -2.94 27.73
CA LEU A 257 9.87 -2.39 26.53
C LEU A 257 9.60 -0.88 26.38
N LEU A 258 8.37 -0.42 26.61
CA LEU A 258 8.04 1.01 26.56
C LEU A 258 8.73 1.80 27.67
N ASP A 259 8.82 1.24 28.88
CA ASP A 259 9.60 1.82 29.99
C ASP A 259 11.09 1.90 29.61
N GLY A 260 11.62 0.84 29.00
CA GLY A 260 12.98 0.84 28.45
C GLY A 260 13.20 1.94 27.42
N ILE A 261 12.26 2.17 26.49
CA ILE A 261 12.34 3.28 25.54
C ILE A 261 12.38 4.62 26.29
N CYS A 262 11.49 4.83 27.25
CA CYS A 262 11.44 6.04 28.08
C CYS A 262 12.79 6.34 28.75
N ASP A 263 13.40 5.33 29.36
CA ASP A 263 14.68 5.46 30.06
C ASP A 263 15.83 5.82 29.11
N LYS A 264 15.82 5.26 27.89
CA LYS A 264 16.90 5.49 26.92
C LYS A 264 16.86 6.88 26.30
N ILE A 265 15.67 7.37 25.98
CA ILE A 265 15.47 8.67 25.33
C ILE A 265 15.28 9.82 26.32
N GLY A 266 15.03 9.52 27.60
CA GLY A 266 14.72 10.49 28.64
C GLY A 266 15.68 11.68 28.65
N GLY A 267 15.14 12.87 28.39
CA GLY A 267 15.91 14.12 28.38
C GLY A 267 16.93 14.29 27.25
N LYS A 268 16.94 13.39 26.25
CA LYS A 268 17.83 13.46 25.08
C LYS A 268 17.05 13.82 23.83
N LYS A 269 17.65 14.60 22.94
CA LYS A 269 17.06 14.92 21.65
C LYS A 269 17.31 13.75 20.71
N PHE A 270 16.25 13.08 20.27
CA PHE A 270 16.37 11.91 19.40
C PHE A 270 15.84 12.16 17.99
N PHE A 271 16.36 11.38 17.04
CA PHE A 271 15.79 11.22 15.71
C PHE A 271 15.48 9.75 15.45
N LEU A 272 14.20 9.43 15.27
CA LEU A 272 13.72 8.07 15.00
C LEU A 272 13.17 7.98 13.57
N VAL A 273 13.66 7.04 12.78
CA VAL A 273 13.06 6.66 11.50
C VAL A 273 12.24 5.39 11.69
N LEU A 274 10.96 5.46 11.34
CA LEU A 274 10.05 4.33 11.18
C LEU A 274 9.81 4.10 9.69
N ASP A 275 10.56 3.17 9.10
CA ASP A 275 10.54 2.90 7.67
C ASP A 275 9.49 1.82 7.32
N ASP A 276 8.77 2.08 6.22
CA ASP A 276 7.73 1.24 5.61
C ASP A 276 6.57 0.90 6.58
N VAL A 277 5.91 1.92 7.13
CA VAL A 277 4.77 1.75 8.04
C VAL A 277 3.45 1.52 7.29
N TRP A 278 2.72 0.46 7.65
CA TRP A 278 1.48 0.04 6.97
C TRP A 278 0.22 0.06 7.82
N THR A 279 0.35 -0.02 9.15
CA THR A 279 -0.79 -0.07 10.06
C THR A 279 -1.52 1.27 10.11
N GLU A 280 -2.83 1.23 9.99
CA GLU A 280 -3.74 2.39 10.12
C GLU A 280 -4.40 2.43 11.51
N GLU A 281 -4.07 1.48 12.39
CA GLU A 281 -4.66 1.36 13.72
C GLU A 281 -4.02 2.32 14.71
N SER A 282 -4.76 3.35 15.13
CA SER A 282 -4.26 4.34 16.08
C SER A 282 -4.03 3.77 17.48
N THR A 283 -4.81 2.76 17.89
CA THR A 283 -4.77 2.16 19.23
C THR A 283 -3.44 1.49 19.54
N ILE A 284 -2.82 0.87 18.53
CA ILE A 284 -1.52 0.19 18.70
C ILE A 284 -0.34 1.15 18.59
N TRP A 285 -0.55 2.36 18.04
CA TRP A 285 0.46 3.42 17.98
C TRP A 285 0.49 4.31 19.23
N GLU A 286 -0.67 4.59 19.85
CA GLU A 286 -0.76 5.54 20.98
C GLU A 286 0.22 5.24 22.13
N PRO A 287 0.48 3.98 22.55
CA PRO A 287 1.48 3.70 23.58
C PRO A 287 2.90 4.17 23.21
N PHE A 288 3.31 4.02 21.96
CA PHE A 288 4.61 4.53 21.47
C PHE A 288 4.62 6.05 21.47
N ARG A 289 3.54 6.67 21.01
CA ARG A 289 3.42 8.14 21.02
C ARG A 289 3.57 8.71 22.43
N LEU A 290 3.00 8.05 23.43
CA LEU A 290 3.15 8.43 24.84
C LEU A 290 4.58 8.21 25.34
N ALA A 291 5.20 7.05 25.07
CA ALA A 291 6.56 6.77 25.50
C ALA A 291 7.59 7.73 24.86
N LEU A 292 7.46 7.99 23.56
CA LEU A 292 8.36 8.84 22.78
C LEU A 292 8.28 10.34 23.17
N ARG A 293 7.25 10.76 23.90
CA ARG A 293 7.17 12.11 24.49
C ARG A 293 8.19 12.35 25.61
N ASN A 294 8.79 11.31 26.17
CA ASN A 294 9.81 11.46 27.21
C ASN A 294 11.17 11.97 26.68
N GLY A 295 11.35 12.03 25.36
CA GLY A 295 12.53 12.67 24.76
C GLY A 295 12.57 14.19 25.00
N ALA A 296 13.70 14.81 24.71
CA ALA A 296 13.85 16.27 24.81
C ALA A 296 13.14 17.00 23.66
N GLN A 297 12.74 18.25 23.93
CA GLN A 297 12.20 19.15 22.91
C GLN A 297 13.13 19.23 21.69
N GLY A 298 12.53 19.25 20.51
CA GLY A 298 13.29 19.21 19.25
C GLY A 298 13.53 17.80 18.73
N SER A 299 13.08 16.75 19.43
CA SER A 299 13.09 15.38 18.90
C SER A 299 12.21 15.25 17.65
N ARG A 300 12.61 14.36 16.74
CA ARG A 300 11.96 14.15 15.44
C ARG A 300 11.65 12.67 15.20
N ILE A 301 10.51 12.42 14.58
CA ILE A 301 10.15 11.11 14.03
C ILE A 301 9.93 11.26 12.53
N LEU A 302 10.63 10.48 11.72
CA LEU A 302 10.40 10.37 10.28
C LEU A 302 9.71 9.03 9.98
N VAL A 303 8.55 9.09 9.35
CA VAL A 303 7.77 7.93 8.93
C VAL A 303 7.84 7.83 7.42
N THR A 304 8.09 6.64 6.88
CA THR A 304 7.87 6.39 5.44
C THR A 304 6.67 5.47 5.27
N THR A 305 5.76 5.82 4.36
CA THR A 305 4.55 5.01 4.13
C THR A 305 4.05 5.16 2.71
N ARG A 306 3.23 4.21 2.25
CA ARG A 306 2.50 4.31 0.98
C ARG A 306 1.09 4.83 1.14
N LYS A 307 0.63 5.03 2.38
CA LYS A 307 -0.77 5.31 2.71
C LYS A 307 -0.89 6.65 3.42
N ASN A 308 -1.65 7.58 2.85
CA ASN A 308 -1.95 8.87 3.48
C ASN A 308 -2.59 8.70 4.87
N ARG A 309 -3.47 7.71 5.02
CA ARG A 309 -4.13 7.39 6.30
C ARG A 309 -3.15 7.07 7.44
N VAL A 310 -2.00 6.48 7.13
CA VAL A 310 -0.95 6.21 8.13
C VAL A 310 -0.34 7.53 8.61
N ALA A 311 -0.04 8.45 7.69
CA ALA A 311 0.51 9.76 8.02
C ALA A 311 -0.46 10.61 8.87
N GLU A 312 -1.76 10.54 8.54
CA GLU A 312 -2.85 11.18 9.30
C GLU A 312 -2.99 10.58 10.72
N MET A 313 -3.01 9.25 10.83
CA MET A 313 -3.06 8.53 12.11
C MET A 313 -1.89 8.90 13.03
N MET A 314 -0.70 9.03 12.45
CA MET A 314 0.52 9.44 13.14
C MET A 314 0.54 10.93 13.55
N ARG A 315 -0.46 11.71 13.11
CA ARG A 315 -0.57 13.17 13.31
C ARG A 315 0.67 13.93 12.81
N SER A 316 1.12 13.57 11.61
CA SER A 316 2.31 14.18 10.99
C SER A 316 2.02 15.60 10.53
N ALA A 317 2.96 16.51 10.76
CA ALA A 317 2.83 17.93 10.43
C ALA A 317 4.20 18.51 10.01
N PRO A 318 4.90 17.81 9.09
CA PRO A 318 4.61 17.88 7.66
C PRO A 318 4.46 16.53 6.93
N MET A 319 3.71 16.54 5.83
CA MET A 319 3.63 15.44 4.86
C MET A 319 4.35 15.84 3.57
N ILE A 320 5.38 15.08 3.19
CA ILE A 320 6.13 15.28 1.95
C ILE A 320 5.68 14.20 0.96
N ASP A 321 4.95 14.62 -0.09
CA ASP A 321 4.63 13.76 -1.21
C ASP A 321 5.87 13.57 -2.09
N MET A 322 6.26 12.32 -2.29
CA MET A 322 7.48 11.97 -3.01
C MET A 322 7.39 12.12 -4.53
N GLY A 323 6.20 12.30 -5.11
CA GLY A 323 5.97 12.56 -6.54
C GLY A 323 6.61 11.53 -7.51
N VAL A 324 6.23 11.55 -8.79
CA VAL A 324 6.98 10.80 -9.81
C VAL A 324 8.14 11.69 -10.28
N LEU A 325 9.35 11.12 -10.43
CA LEU A 325 10.48 11.85 -11.01
C LEU A 325 10.08 12.33 -12.43
N SER A 326 10.30 13.61 -12.73
CA SER A 326 10.15 14.12 -14.09
C SER A 326 11.23 13.47 -14.98
N ASN A 327 10.87 13.17 -16.23
CA ASN A 327 11.72 12.45 -17.20
C ASN A 327 13.01 13.19 -17.62
N ASP A 328 13.28 14.37 -17.07
CA ASP A 328 14.36 15.26 -17.51
C ASP A 328 15.76 14.87 -16.97
N HIS A 329 15.88 13.74 -16.28
CA HIS A 329 17.14 13.29 -15.66
C HIS A 329 17.61 11.90 -16.12
N ILE A 330 16.99 11.34 -17.15
CA ILE A 330 17.49 10.13 -17.81
C ILE A 330 18.44 10.59 -18.93
N GLU A 331 19.65 11.03 -18.57
CA GLU A 331 20.73 11.04 -19.56
C GLU A 331 21.14 9.60 -19.84
N SER A 332 20.97 9.22 -21.10
CA SER A 332 21.38 7.93 -21.66
C SER A 332 22.87 7.66 -21.37
N PRO A 333 23.25 6.47 -20.88
CA PRO A 333 24.65 6.11 -20.76
C PRO A 333 25.24 5.98 -22.17
N SER A 334 26.28 6.78 -22.43
CA SER A 334 27.13 6.75 -23.63
C SER A 334 28.05 5.55 -23.67
#